data_AF-A0A9D5XS13-F1
#
_entry.id   AF-A0A9D5XS13-F1
#
_cell.length_a   1.000
_cell.length_b   1.000
_cell.length_c   1.000
_cell.angle_alpha   90.00
_cell.angle_beta   90.00
_cell.angle_gamma   90.00
#
_symmetry.space_group_name_H-M   'P 1'
#
loop_
_entity.id
_entity.type
_entity.pdbx_description
1 polymer ?
#
loop_
_entity_poly.entity_id
_entity_poly.type
_entity_poly.pdbx_seq_one_letter_code
_entity_poly.pdbx_strand_id
1 'polypeptide(L)'
;MRTTFTSLTATALLVVSALGAPMLAHAQADSVPVISVSFQGPGGHSNSNYGRTSAVHAASRAIANLSQQTAVLPQDYAVYGFKGGNSVNSLASDAEFKVAIKGSASVAAVEEAVQAAVSAGTQAENDFRKVKEGDKVGGVAAAISYTITKE
;
A
#
# COMPACT_ATOMS: atom_id res chain seq x y z
N MET A 1 58.54 38.46 36.09
CA MET A 1 57.12 38.71 36.42
C MET A 1 56.62 37.47 37.16
N ARG A 2 56.24 37.62 38.44
CA ARG A 2 55.71 36.57 39.32
C ARG A 2 54.31 36.18 38.85
N THR A 3 54.00 34.87 38.80
CA THR A 3 52.84 34.25 39.46
C THR A 3 52.89 32.72 39.33
N THR A 4 53.10 32.05 40.47
CA THR A 4 52.75 30.66 40.82
C THR A 4 51.25 30.39 40.73
N PHE A 5 50.80 29.15 40.50
CA PHE A 5 49.68 28.42 41.18
C PHE A 5 49.59 26.98 40.57
N THR A 6 50.11 25.94 41.22
CA THR A 6 49.45 24.88 42.05
C THR A 6 48.40 23.98 41.40
N SER A 7 48.72 22.68 41.41
CA SER A 7 47.92 21.47 41.72
C SER A 7 46.49 21.31 41.17
N LEU A 8 46.15 20.14 40.63
CA LEU A 8 45.74 18.95 41.40
C LEU A 8 45.50 17.80 40.39
N THR A 9 46.06 16.64 40.67
CA THR A 9 45.71 15.37 40.01
C THR A 9 44.23 15.07 40.23
N ALA A 10 43.44 14.99 39.15
CA ALA A 10 42.09 14.44 39.19
C ALA A 10 42.09 13.05 38.54
N THR A 11 42.22 12.04 39.40
CA THR A 11 41.96 10.64 39.11
C THR A 11 40.50 10.50 38.70
N ALA A 12 40.20 10.35 37.41
CA ALA A 12 38.87 9.99 36.96
C ALA A 12 38.70 8.46 37.10
N LEU A 13 37.98 8.07 38.13
CA LEU A 13 37.55 6.72 38.44
C LEU A 13 36.67 6.17 37.30
N LEU A 14 37.16 5.14 36.58
CA LEU A 14 36.36 4.37 35.63
C LEU A 14 35.43 3.43 36.42
N VAL A 15 34.18 3.84 36.62
CA VAL A 15 33.15 2.94 37.17
C VAL A 15 32.57 2.13 36.03
N VAL A 16 33.04 0.89 35.86
CA VAL A 16 32.36 -0.13 35.05
C VAL A 16 31.27 -0.74 35.92
N SER A 17 30.05 -0.19 35.84
CA SER A 17 28.86 -0.88 36.35
C SER A 17 28.36 -1.86 35.29
N ALA A 18 28.88 -3.08 35.34
CA ALA A 18 28.21 -4.25 34.79
C ALA A 18 27.05 -4.62 35.74
N LEU A 19 25.80 -4.39 35.33
CA LEU A 19 24.59 -5.06 35.82
C LEU A 19 23.37 -4.52 35.04
N GLY A 20 22.83 -5.37 34.15
CA GLY A 20 21.49 -5.22 33.56
C GLY A 20 21.37 -4.17 32.46
N ALA A 21 21.77 -4.51 31.23
CA ALA A 21 21.30 -3.75 30.07
C ALA A 21 19.78 -3.96 29.95
N PRO A 22 18.92 -2.93 30.09
CA PRO A 22 17.64 -3.02 29.42
C PRO A 22 17.98 -3.08 27.93
N MET A 23 17.43 -4.07 27.22
CA MET A 23 17.35 -3.98 25.76
C MET A 23 16.56 -2.70 25.45
N LEU A 24 17.27 -1.59 25.25
CA LEU A 24 16.79 -0.44 24.51
C LEU A 24 16.79 -0.86 23.04
N ALA A 25 15.87 -1.75 22.69
CA ALA A 25 15.36 -1.83 21.34
C ALA A 25 14.59 -0.52 21.12
N HIS A 26 15.32 0.52 20.74
CA HIS A 26 14.74 1.62 20.00
C HIS A 26 14.28 1.02 18.68
N ALA A 27 13.07 0.47 18.64
CA ALA A 27 12.34 0.36 17.40
C ALA A 27 12.17 1.80 16.94
N GLN A 28 13.04 2.23 16.01
CA GLN A 28 12.76 3.40 15.19
C GLN A 28 11.36 3.14 14.64
N ALA A 29 10.42 4.03 14.95
CA ALA A 29 9.18 4.08 14.22
C ALA A 29 9.52 4.57 12.81
N ASP A 30 10.16 3.70 12.03
CA ASP A 30 10.27 3.86 10.61
C ASP A 30 8.83 3.94 10.11
N SER A 31 8.52 5.03 9.41
CA SER A 31 7.27 5.17 8.69
C SER A 31 7.05 3.90 7.87
N VAL A 32 6.08 3.09 8.29
CA VAL A 32 5.68 1.86 7.60
C VAL A 32 5.41 2.23 6.14
N PRO A 33 6.18 1.73 5.15
CA PRO A 33 5.95 2.11 3.76
C PRO A 33 4.53 1.76 3.33
N VAL A 34 3.86 2.69 2.65
CA VAL A 34 2.48 2.51 2.19
C VAL A 34 2.41 2.61 0.68
N ILE A 35 1.70 1.67 0.07
CA ILE A 35 1.31 1.70 -1.34
C ILE A 35 -0.18 2.04 -1.40
N SER A 36 -0.51 3.13 -2.07
CA SER A 36 -1.89 3.53 -2.37
C SER A 36 -2.26 3.08 -3.79
N VAL A 37 -3.36 2.35 -3.90
CA VAL A 37 -3.89 1.85 -5.17
C VAL A 37 -5.24 2.48 -5.43
N SER A 38 -5.42 3.09 -6.60
CA SER A 38 -6.68 3.70 -7.01
C SER A 38 -7.13 3.13 -8.36
N PHE A 39 -8.43 2.95 -8.52
CA PHE A 39 -9.08 2.44 -9.73
C PHE A 39 -10.06 3.48 -10.24
N GLN A 40 -10.15 3.60 -11.56
CA GLN A 40 -11.09 4.49 -12.24
C GLN A 40 -11.80 3.74 -13.35
N GLY A 41 -13.09 4.01 -13.50
CA GLY A 41 -13.96 3.39 -14.49
C GLY A 41 -15.06 4.35 -14.96
N PRO A 42 -15.86 3.93 -15.95
CA PRO A 42 -16.81 4.82 -16.61
C PRO A 42 -18.03 5.21 -15.75
N GLY A 43 -18.35 4.40 -14.73
CA GLY A 43 -19.55 4.57 -13.90
C GLY A 43 -20.85 4.62 -14.71
N GLY A 44 -21.85 5.31 -14.14
CA GLY A 44 -23.14 5.58 -14.75
C GLY A 44 -24.33 5.01 -13.98
N HIS A 45 -25.54 5.28 -14.44
CA HIS A 45 -26.77 4.77 -13.83
C HIS A 45 -26.82 3.23 -13.89
N SER A 46 -27.02 2.56 -12.74
CA SER A 46 -26.89 1.10 -12.61
C SER A 46 -27.83 0.31 -13.53
N ASN A 47 -29.10 0.74 -13.66
CA ASN A 47 -30.08 0.07 -14.52
C ASN A 47 -29.77 0.17 -16.02
N SER A 48 -29.61 1.39 -16.55
CA SER A 48 -29.46 1.59 -18.01
C SER A 48 -28.05 1.28 -18.51
N ASN A 49 -27.05 1.25 -17.63
CA ASN A 49 -25.66 0.95 -17.97
C ASN A 49 -25.20 -0.40 -17.45
N TYR A 50 -26.14 -1.26 -17.01
CA TYR A 50 -25.82 -2.61 -16.61
C TYR A 50 -25.00 -3.31 -17.71
N GLY A 51 -23.94 -4.00 -17.30
CA GLY A 51 -22.98 -4.59 -18.25
C GLY A 51 -21.65 -3.85 -18.34
N ARG A 52 -21.57 -2.59 -17.90
CA ARG A 52 -20.28 -1.88 -17.82
C ARG A 52 -19.40 -2.39 -16.70
N THR A 53 -18.11 -2.08 -16.81
CA THR A 53 -17.09 -2.30 -15.79
C THR A 53 -17.37 -1.53 -14.50
N SER A 54 -16.87 -2.07 -13.40
CA SER A 54 -16.97 -1.47 -12.06
C SER A 54 -15.60 -1.40 -11.40
N ALA A 55 -15.22 -0.21 -10.94
CA ALA A 55 -13.95 0.01 -10.24
C ALA A 55 -13.87 -0.80 -8.93
N VAL A 56 -14.98 -0.90 -8.19
CA VAL A 56 -15.07 -1.71 -6.96
C VAL A 56 -14.87 -3.19 -7.24
N HIS A 57 -15.41 -3.71 -8.35
CA HIS A 57 -15.17 -5.11 -8.72
C HIS A 57 -13.71 -5.37 -9.09
N ALA A 58 -13.09 -4.50 -9.90
CA ALA A 58 -11.67 -4.60 -10.24
C ALA A 58 -10.78 -4.57 -8.98
N ALA A 59 -11.02 -3.63 -8.07
CA ALA A 59 -10.30 -3.53 -6.81
C ALA A 59 -10.50 -4.76 -5.92
N SER A 60 -11.73 -5.29 -5.84
CA SER A 60 -12.01 -6.51 -5.07
C SER A 60 -11.27 -7.73 -5.63
N ARG A 61 -11.22 -7.87 -6.95
CA ARG A 61 -10.43 -8.92 -7.63
C ARG A 61 -8.93 -8.76 -7.36
N ALA A 62 -8.42 -7.52 -7.38
CA ALA A 62 -7.03 -7.24 -7.04
C ALA A 62 -6.70 -7.64 -5.60
N ILE A 63 -7.56 -7.31 -4.63
CA ILE A 63 -7.39 -7.72 -3.23
C ILE A 63 -7.45 -9.24 -3.10
N ALA A 64 -8.36 -9.91 -3.82
CA ALA A 64 -8.45 -11.37 -3.82
C ALA A 64 -7.20 -12.04 -4.42
N ASN A 65 -6.60 -11.47 -5.47
CA ASN A 65 -5.33 -11.93 -6.01
C ASN A 65 -4.19 -11.68 -5.03
N LEU A 66 -4.18 -10.51 -4.38
CA LEU A 66 -3.16 -10.15 -3.42
C LEU A 66 -3.23 -11.03 -2.17
N SER A 67 -4.42 -11.46 -1.72
CA SER A 67 -4.54 -12.36 -0.56
C SER A 67 -3.87 -13.72 -0.79
N GLN A 68 -3.77 -14.19 -2.03
CA GLN A 68 -3.03 -15.41 -2.37
C GLN A 68 -1.51 -15.26 -2.15
N GLN A 69 -0.99 -14.03 -2.19
CA GLN A 69 0.44 -13.76 -1.98
C GLN A 69 0.88 -13.97 -0.53
N THR A 70 -0.06 -14.11 0.42
CA THR A 70 0.26 -14.45 1.81
C THR A 70 0.99 -15.79 1.95
N ALA A 71 0.85 -16.70 0.98
CA ALA A 71 1.58 -17.97 0.96
C ALA A 71 3.10 -17.80 0.77
N VAL A 72 3.52 -16.73 0.07
CA VAL A 72 4.93 -16.45 -0.25
C VAL A 72 5.47 -15.20 0.46
N LEU A 73 4.59 -14.32 0.92
CA LEU A 73 4.87 -13.10 1.68
C LEU A 73 4.08 -13.11 3.01
N PRO A 74 4.34 -14.08 3.91
CA PRO A 74 3.55 -14.25 5.11
C PRO A 74 3.77 -13.10 6.09
N GLN A 75 2.69 -12.38 6.44
CA GLN A 75 2.70 -11.23 7.37
C GLN A 75 3.56 -10.04 6.89
N ASP A 76 4.00 -10.02 5.63
CA ASP A 76 4.85 -8.95 5.10
C ASP A 76 4.07 -7.70 4.69
N TYR A 77 2.76 -7.81 4.53
CA TYR A 77 1.89 -6.70 4.17
C TYR A 77 0.50 -6.81 4.81
N ALA A 78 -0.18 -5.66 4.88
CA ALA A 78 -1.57 -5.57 5.29
C ALA A 78 -2.36 -4.70 4.33
N VAL A 79 -3.47 -5.21 3.80
CA VAL A 79 -4.42 -4.44 2.99
C VAL A 79 -5.41 -3.75 3.92
N TYR A 80 -5.64 -2.46 3.71
CA TYR A 80 -6.57 -1.66 4.51
C TYR A 80 -7.15 -0.49 3.73
N GLY A 81 -8.12 0.22 4.33
CA GLY A 81 -8.68 1.44 3.74
C GLY A 81 -9.44 1.22 2.44
N PHE A 82 -10.02 0.03 2.23
CA PHE A 82 -10.80 -0.26 1.03
C PHE A 82 -12.08 0.58 1.03
N LYS A 83 -12.25 1.39 -0.01
CA LYS A 83 -13.45 2.22 -0.24
C LYS A 83 -13.71 2.37 -1.74
N GLY A 84 -14.92 2.78 -2.10
CA GLY A 84 -15.30 3.02 -3.49
C GLY A 84 -16.80 2.97 -3.70
N GLY A 85 -17.23 3.41 -4.88
CA GLY A 85 -18.63 3.52 -5.24
C GLY A 85 -19.24 4.89 -4.92
N ASN A 86 -20.18 5.31 -5.76
CA ASN A 86 -20.73 6.66 -5.73
C ASN A 86 -22.12 6.71 -5.09
N SER A 87 -23.03 5.81 -5.49
CA SER A 87 -24.37 5.68 -4.92
C SER A 87 -24.89 4.26 -5.14
N VAL A 88 -25.91 3.84 -4.38
CA VAL A 88 -26.56 2.53 -4.56
C VAL A 88 -27.23 2.36 -5.94
N ASN A 89 -27.51 3.47 -6.64
CA ASN A 89 -28.13 3.49 -7.97
C ASN A 89 -27.12 3.80 -9.09
N SER A 90 -25.81 3.69 -8.81
CA SER A 90 -24.75 3.97 -9.75
C SER A 90 -23.74 2.82 -9.81
N LEU A 91 -23.19 2.58 -10.99
CA LEU A 91 -21.98 1.77 -11.13
C LEU A 91 -20.80 2.54 -10.56
N ALA A 92 -19.96 1.86 -9.78
CA ALA A 92 -18.79 2.47 -9.16
C ALA A 92 -17.79 2.95 -10.21
N SER A 93 -17.60 4.28 -10.31
CA SER A 93 -16.55 4.88 -11.13
C SER A 93 -15.19 4.85 -10.44
N ASP A 94 -15.15 4.73 -9.12
CA ASP A 94 -13.92 4.77 -8.35
C ASP A 94 -13.87 3.68 -7.27
N ALA A 95 -12.64 3.28 -6.96
CA ALA A 95 -12.31 2.49 -5.77
C ALA A 95 -10.84 2.73 -5.40
N GLU A 96 -10.50 2.55 -4.13
CA GLU A 96 -9.12 2.57 -3.67
C GLU A 96 -8.92 1.59 -2.51
N PHE A 97 -7.67 1.16 -2.34
CA PHE A 97 -7.20 0.54 -1.11
C PHE A 97 -5.74 0.90 -0.87
N LYS A 98 -5.27 0.63 0.34
CA LYS A 98 -3.88 0.82 0.74
C LYS A 98 -3.24 -0.50 1.15
N VAL A 99 -1.94 -0.60 0.96
CA VAL A 99 -1.11 -1.73 1.38
C VAL A 99 0.02 -1.20 2.24
N ALA A 100 0.05 -1.58 3.51
CA ALA A 100 1.15 -1.25 4.42
C ALA A 100 2.14 -2.42 4.45
N ILE A 101 3.43 -2.13 4.29
CA ILE A 101 4.52 -3.12 4.29
C ILE A 101 5.08 -3.25 5.70
N LYS A 102 4.88 -4.40 6.35
CA LYS A 102 5.07 -4.56 7.82
C LYS A 102 5.98 -5.72 8.23
N GLY A 103 6.53 -6.49 7.29
CA GLY A 103 7.36 -7.65 7.60
C GLY A 103 8.79 -7.57 7.10
N SER A 104 9.35 -8.75 6.84
CA SER A 104 10.76 -8.99 6.54
C SER A 104 11.07 -9.03 5.04
N ALA A 105 10.05 -9.19 4.19
CA ALA A 105 10.23 -9.12 2.75
C ALA A 105 10.75 -7.74 2.31
N SER A 106 11.46 -7.73 1.19
CA SER A 106 11.89 -6.46 0.60
C SER A 106 10.67 -5.66 0.13
N VAL A 107 10.75 -4.34 0.25
CA VAL A 107 9.73 -3.42 -0.27
C VAL A 107 9.43 -3.71 -1.75
N ALA A 108 10.47 -3.97 -2.55
CA ALA A 108 10.34 -4.31 -3.96
C ALA A 108 9.53 -5.59 -4.21
N ALA A 109 9.69 -6.62 -3.38
CA ALA A 109 8.92 -7.88 -3.54
C ALA A 109 7.43 -7.66 -3.28
N VAL A 110 7.08 -6.86 -2.27
CA VAL A 110 5.68 -6.51 -2.00
C VAL A 110 5.12 -5.61 -3.10
N GLU A 111 5.89 -4.64 -3.60
CA GLU A 111 5.51 -3.79 -4.73
C GLU A 111 5.21 -4.60 -5.99
N GLU A 112 6.07 -5.58 -6.33
CA GLU A 112 5.86 -6.46 -7.48
C GLU A 112 4.59 -7.29 -7.32
N ALA A 113 4.37 -7.87 -6.13
CA ALA A 113 3.15 -8.62 -5.81
C ALA A 113 1.89 -7.75 -5.93
N VAL A 114 1.94 -6.50 -5.45
CA VAL A 114 0.84 -5.54 -5.58
C VAL A 114 0.60 -5.19 -7.04
N GLN A 115 1.63 -4.86 -7.80
CA GLN A 115 1.51 -4.54 -9.24
C GLN A 115 0.88 -5.70 -10.01
N ALA A 116 1.37 -6.93 -9.80
CA ALA A 116 0.86 -8.12 -10.47
C ALA A 116 -0.62 -8.38 -10.11
N ALA A 117 -0.97 -8.32 -8.83
CA ALA A 117 -2.34 -8.55 -8.35
C ALA A 117 -3.32 -7.49 -8.88
N VAL A 118 -2.93 -6.21 -8.87
CA VAL A 118 -3.73 -5.09 -9.36
C VAL A 118 -3.93 -5.17 -10.87
N SER A 119 -2.87 -5.47 -11.62
CA SER A 119 -2.95 -5.65 -13.07
C SER A 119 -3.91 -6.79 -13.43
N ALA A 120 -3.73 -7.97 -12.81
CA ALA A 120 -4.58 -9.13 -13.04
C ALA A 120 -6.04 -8.88 -12.62
N GLY A 121 -6.27 -8.19 -11.50
CA GLY A 121 -7.62 -7.86 -11.03
C GLY A 121 -8.36 -6.90 -11.97
N THR A 122 -7.64 -5.91 -12.49
CA THR A 122 -8.15 -4.95 -13.48
C THR A 122 -8.48 -5.65 -14.79
N GLN A 123 -7.55 -6.46 -15.30
CA GLN A 123 -7.74 -7.21 -16.54
C GLN A 123 -8.95 -8.15 -16.42
N ALA A 124 -9.06 -8.89 -15.31
CA ALA A 124 -10.17 -9.81 -15.10
C ALA A 124 -11.55 -9.12 -15.12
N GLU A 125 -11.70 -7.89 -14.60
CA GLU A 125 -12.96 -7.15 -14.72
C GLU A 125 -13.21 -6.66 -16.15
N ASN A 126 -12.19 -6.13 -16.82
CA ASN A 126 -12.30 -5.68 -18.22
C ASN A 126 -12.69 -6.85 -19.15
N ASP A 127 -12.05 -8.01 -18.99
CA ASP A 127 -12.32 -9.23 -19.74
C ASP A 127 -13.71 -9.79 -19.42
N PHE A 128 -14.10 -9.81 -18.14
CA PHE A 128 -15.44 -10.24 -17.72
C PHE A 128 -16.54 -9.42 -18.39
N ARG A 129 -16.31 -8.11 -18.57
CA ARG A 129 -17.23 -7.20 -19.28
C ARG A 129 -16.97 -7.11 -20.78
N LYS A 130 -15.98 -7.86 -21.30
CA LYS A 130 -15.61 -7.94 -22.71
C LYS A 130 -15.25 -6.57 -23.32
N VAL A 131 -14.66 -5.70 -22.50
CA VAL A 131 -14.19 -4.39 -22.95
C VAL A 131 -12.94 -4.57 -23.81
N LYS A 132 -12.92 -3.95 -24.98
CA LYS A 132 -11.77 -3.92 -25.87
C LYS A 132 -10.98 -2.63 -25.69
N GLU A 133 -9.71 -2.68 -26.06
CA GLU A 133 -8.88 -1.49 -26.09
C GLU A 133 -9.51 -0.41 -26.99
N GLY A 134 -9.58 0.82 -26.49
CA GLY A 134 -10.19 1.94 -27.20
C GLY A 134 -11.71 2.04 -27.10
N ASP A 135 -12.40 1.06 -26.49
CA ASP A 135 -13.85 1.15 -26.27
C ASP A 135 -14.18 2.36 -25.40
N LYS A 136 -15.26 3.05 -25.80
CA LYS A 136 -15.75 4.24 -25.11
C LYS A 136 -17.22 4.10 -24.76
N VAL A 137 -17.61 4.69 -23.63
CA VAL A 137 -18.99 4.79 -23.18
C VAL A 137 -19.26 6.23 -22.77
N GLY A 138 -20.17 6.92 -23.46
CA GLY A 138 -20.43 8.34 -23.19
C GLY A 138 -19.19 9.23 -23.39
N GLY A 139 -18.28 8.85 -24.28
CA GLY A 139 -17.04 9.59 -24.58
C GLY A 139 -15.85 9.30 -23.66
N VAL A 140 -16.06 8.60 -22.54
CA VAL A 140 -14.98 8.16 -21.62
C VAL A 140 -14.58 6.71 -21.90
N ALA A 141 -13.38 6.32 -21.47
CA ALA A 141 -12.90 4.95 -21.62
C ALA A 141 -13.83 3.95 -20.90
N ALA A 142 -14.16 2.85 -21.57
CA ALA A 142 -14.98 1.79 -20.99
C ALA A 142 -14.18 0.87 -20.05
N ALA A 143 -12.86 0.81 -20.23
CA ALA A 143 -11.97 -0.02 -19.44
C ALA A 143 -11.71 0.61 -18.06
N ILE A 144 -11.54 -0.24 -17.05
CA ILE A 144 -10.96 0.17 -15.78
C ILE A 144 -9.48 0.46 -15.98
N SER A 145 -9.03 1.60 -15.45
CA SER A 145 -7.63 1.93 -15.26
C SER A 145 -7.27 1.94 -13.78
N TYR A 146 -5.98 1.86 -13.47
CA TYR A 146 -5.48 1.95 -12.10
C TYR A 146 -4.22 2.79 -12.02
N THR A 147 -3.97 3.30 -10.83
CA THR A 147 -2.74 4.01 -10.46
C THR A 147 -2.22 3.43 -9.16
N ILE A 148 -0.90 3.25 -9.07
CA ILE A 148 -0.20 2.81 -7.87
C ILE A 148 0.78 3.90 -7.47
N THR A 149 0.66 4.42 -6.26
CA THR A 149 1.49 5.48 -5.70
C THR A 149 2.14 5.01 -4.40
N LYS A 150 3.40 5.40 -4.20
CA LYS A 150 4.15 5.12 -2.97
C LYS A 150 4.06 6.36 -2.07
N GLU A 151 3.72 6.16 -0.80
CA GLU A 151 3.64 7.20 0.24
C GLU A 151 4.85 7.12 1.18
#